data_AF-A0A7V3NCJ6-F1
#
_entry.id   AF-A0A7V3NCJ6-F1
#
_cell.length_a   1.000
_cell.length_b   1.000
_cell.length_c   1.000
_cell.angle_alpha   90.00
_cell.angle_beta   90.00
_cell.angle_gamma   90.00
#
_symmetry.space_group_name_H-M   'P 1'
#
loop_
_entity.id
_entity.type
_entity.pdbx_description
1 polymer ?
#
loop_
_entity_poly.entity_id
_entity_poly.type
_entity_poly.pdbx_seq_one_letter_code
_entity_poly.pdbx_strand_id
1 'polypeptide(L)'
;MRWQTLLLVKVVAVAAVAGWGLPLGSALGQQQQQQQQQQQQNLSGVAGIAVDARGVVETRIVPDPTGQLMRQQIQAARQSLPREVASFSKLRKVSLTRLEKAIIEKNGVVTDEMRYLAGLLRVRYVFLYPESGDIVLAGPAEGWVTTPAGRILGLTTGRPVVQLQDLVVALRLFPPGKKGTELISCSIDPTPEGLAAMQRFLRSIGSQATPAQTQFIVDGLRTSLGYQAVTISGVPPATHFAQVMVEADYRMKLIGIGLERPPVKLVSFVDRVNPSQVARNALFRWFFTPDYQCVRVSEDKLAMELVGDGVKLVGEDELVSSGGQRQGAARMNPASQAFVVSFTKRYPELAERSPVFAELRNLIDLVVAAAFLQKADYYGKAHWKMEFFGSEKAFPVETYSAPKMVGSAVAAIWKGNRLMTPIGGGVHIEPAEALTEENLLPDEKGHVAALRSETQLKLPQGRWWWD
;
A
#
# COMPACT_ATOMS: atom_id res chain seq x y z
N MET A 1 34.38 67.62 -19.84
CA MET A 1 35.09 67.65 -21.15
C MET A 1 35.06 66.24 -21.70
N ARG A 2 34.21 65.98 -22.71
CA ARG A 2 34.60 65.75 -24.12
C ARG A 2 35.27 64.37 -24.32
N TRP A 3 34.91 63.44 -25.23
CA TRP A 3 34.12 63.36 -26.47
C TRP A 3 33.86 61.84 -26.74
N GLN A 4 32.66 61.44 -27.20
CA GLN A 4 32.31 60.99 -28.57
C GLN A 4 33.07 59.75 -29.11
N THR A 5 32.39 58.60 -29.25
CA THR A 5 31.76 58.01 -30.46
C THR A 5 32.72 57.32 -31.42
N LEU A 6 32.48 56.04 -31.75
CA LEU A 6 32.58 55.52 -33.12
C LEU A 6 31.91 54.14 -33.26
N LEU A 7 30.83 54.13 -34.04
CA LEU A 7 30.32 52.97 -34.78
C LEU A 7 31.34 52.52 -35.81
N LEU A 8 31.45 51.21 -36.06
CA LEU A 8 31.81 50.69 -37.38
C LEU A 8 31.03 49.42 -37.71
N VAL A 9 30.57 49.42 -38.95
CA VAL A 9 29.61 48.52 -39.60
C VAL A 9 30.35 47.80 -40.75
N LYS A 10 29.84 46.61 -41.12
CA LYS A 10 30.21 45.72 -42.26
C LYS A 10 31.37 44.76 -41.96
N VAL A 11 31.40 43.52 -42.42
CA VAL A 11 31.00 42.96 -43.73
C VAL A 11 30.55 41.50 -43.57
N VAL A 12 29.49 41.12 -44.30
CA VAL A 12 29.08 39.74 -44.57
C VAL A 12 30.08 39.11 -45.55
N ALA A 13 30.70 38.00 -45.15
CA ALA A 13 31.43 37.13 -46.05
C ALA A 13 30.78 35.74 -46.04
N VAL A 14 30.06 35.45 -47.13
CA VAL A 14 29.58 34.12 -47.48
C VAL A 14 30.77 33.35 -48.06
N ALA A 15 31.20 32.30 -47.38
CA ALA A 15 32.11 31.30 -47.93
C ALA A 15 31.40 29.94 -47.91
N ALA A 16 30.95 29.53 -49.08
CA ALA A 16 30.48 28.18 -49.34
C ALA A 16 31.68 27.23 -49.32
N VAL A 17 31.64 26.22 -48.44
CA VAL A 17 32.48 25.02 -48.58
C VAL A 17 31.54 23.83 -48.64
N ALA A 18 31.60 23.17 -49.79
CA ALA A 18 30.87 21.98 -50.13
C ALA A 18 31.43 20.75 -49.41
N GLY A 19 30.51 19.88 -48.99
CA GLY A 19 30.74 18.45 -48.82
C GLY A 19 31.46 18.04 -47.55
N TRP A 20 30.75 17.35 -46.66
CA TRP A 20 30.88 15.89 -46.46
C TRP A 20 29.58 15.40 -45.78
N GLY A 21 29.02 14.32 -46.30
CA GLY A 21 27.73 13.78 -45.88
C GLY A 21 27.76 13.28 -44.44
N LEU A 22 26.84 13.79 -43.62
CA LEU A 22 26.48 13.23 -42.32
C LEU A 22 25.12 12.54 -42.45
N PRO A 23 24.91 11.35 -41.83
CA PRO A 23 23.68 10.61 -41.97
C PRO A 23 22.57 11.33 -41.17
N LEU A 24 21.59 11.88 -41.87
CA LEU A 24 20.36 12.48 -41.31
C LEU A 24 19.35 11.44 -40.78
N GLY A 25 19.83 10.29 -40.28
CA GLY A 25 18.98 9.15 -39.91
C GLY A 25 18.72 8.95 -38.42
N SER A 26 19.47 9.60 -37.51
CA SER A 26 19.49 9.23 -36.08
C SER A 26 18.94 10.28 -35.11
N ALA A 27 18.75 11.54 -35.55
CA ALA A 27 18.28 12.60 -34.66
C ALA A 27 16.75 12.61 -34.44
N LEU A 28 15.96 12.22 -35.44
CA LEU A 28 14.49 12.20 -35.36
C LEU A 28 13.96 11.01 -34.53
N GLY A 29 14.65 9.86 -34.56
CA GLY A 29 14.28 8.69 -33.75
C GLY A 29 14.54 8.88 -32.25
N GLN A 30 15.60 9.61 -31.88
CA GLN A 30 15.90 9.91 -30.48
C GLN A 30 14.97 10.98 -29.88
N GLN A 31 14.51 11.96 -30.67
CA GLN A 31 13.53 12.94 -30.20
C GLN A 31 12.12 12.36 -30.02
N GLN A 32 11.70 11.41 -30.87
CA GLN A 32 10.43 10.68 -30.66
C GLN A 32 10.51 9.74 -29.44
N GLN A 33 11.65 9.08 -29.20
CA GLN A 33 11.83 8.24 -28.00
C GLN A 33 11.89 9.04 -26.70
N GLN A 34 12.46 10.25 -26.71
CA GLN A 34 12.42 11.14 -25.55
C GLN A 34 11.03 11.71 -25.29
N GLN A 35 10.22 11.99 -26.32
CA GLN A 35 8.84 12.45 -26.14
C GLN A 35 7.89 11.36 -25.62
N GLN A 36 8.06 10.10 -26.04
CA GLN A 36 7.26 8.98 -25.49
C GLN A 36 7.68 8.60 -24.06
N GLN A 37 8.99 8.67 -23.73
CA GLN A 37 9.45 8.46 -22.34
C GLN A 37 9.12 9.64 -21.41
N GLN A 38 9.03 10.87 -21.93
CA GLN A 38 8.60 12.03 -21.15
C GLN A 38 7.07 12.09 -20.95
N GLN A 39 6.27 11.54 -21.86
CA GLN A 39 4.81 11.44 -21.67
C GLN A 39 4.42 10.54 -20.49
N GLN A 40 5.27 9.61 -20.08
CA GLN A 40 5.09 8.81 -18.87
C GLN A 40 5.64 9.48 -17.60
N GLN A 41 6.41 10.57 -17.72
CA GLN A 41 7.19 11.16 -16.60
C GLN A 41 6.55 12.39 -15.94
N ASN A 42 5.37 12.83 -16.40
CA ASN A 42 4.61 13.94 -15.78
C ASN A 42 3.20 13.54 -15.36
N LEU A 43 3.05 12.38 -14.72
CA LEU A 43 1.77 11.96 -14.14
C LEU A 43 1.73 12.31 -12.66
N SER A 44 1.54 13.60 -12.38
CA SER A 44 0.85 14.08 -11.17
C SER A 44 -0.64 13.70 -11.22
N GLY A 45 -0.93 12.43 -11.51
CA GLY A 45 -2.26 11.83 -11.46
C GLY A 45 -2.36 10.99 -10.20
N VAL A 46 -3.50 11.04 -9.51
CA VAL A 46 -3.78 10.15 -8.38
C VAL A 46 -3.84 8.72 -8.96
N ALA A 47 -2.84 7.90 -8.63
CA ALA A 47 -2.72 6.53 -9.10
C ALA A 47 -3.39 5.54 -8.13
N GLY A 48 -4.13 4.58 -8.67
CA GLY A 48 -4.66 3.42 -7.94
C GLY A 48 -4.79 2.21 -8.86
N ILE A 49 -5.38 1.11 -8.37
CA ILE A 49 -5.78 0.00 -9.24
C ILE A 49 -7.29 0.00 -9.49
N ALA A 50 -7.69 -0.54 -10.64
CA ALA A 50 -9.05 -0.96 -10.92
C ALA A 50 -9.04 -2.46 -11.24
N VAL A 51 -10.10 -3.15 -10.85
CA VAL A 51 -10.31 -4.56 -11.18
C VAL A 51 -11.49 -4.66 -12.14
N ASP A 52 -11.26 -5.20 -13.34
CA ASP A 52 -12.33 -5.37 -14.33
C ASP A 52 -13.28 -6.52 -13.96
N ALA A 53 -14.36 -6.69 -14.73
CA ALA A 53 -15.34 -7.76 -14.50
C ALA A 53 -14.77 -9.18 -14.64
N ARG A 54 -13.60 -9.34 -15.29
CA ARG A 54 -12.90 -10.62 -15.42
C ARG A 54 -11.91 -10.85 -14.27
N GLY A 55 -11.70 -9.85 -13.41
CA GLY A 55 -10.73 -9.90 -12.31
C GLY A 55 -9.33 -9.45 -12.71
N VAL A 56 -9.18 -8.75 -13.83
CA VAL A 56 -7.89 -8.20 -14.28
C VAL A 56 -7.59 -6.90 -13.54
N VAL A 57 -6.44 -6.84 -12.89
CA VAL A 57 -5.92 -5.66 -12.20
C VAL A 57 -5.21 -4.76 -13.21
N GLU A 58 -5.64 -3.50 -13.28
CA GLU A 58 -5.06 -2.47 -14.13
C GLU A 58 -4.78 -1.20 -13.32
N THR A 59 -3.71 -0.48 -13.67
CA THR A 59 -3.45 0.83 -13.06
C THR A 59 -4.45 1.85 -13.58
N ARG A 60 -5.18 2.47 -12.66
CA ARG A 60 -6.07 3.59 -12.93
C ARG A 60 -5.35 4.88 -12.61
N ILE A 61 -5.16 5.71 -13.62
CA ILE A 61 -4.60 7.06 -13.47
C ILE A 61 -5.66 8.06 -13.90
N VAL A 62 -6.07 8.92 -12.97
CA VAL A 62 -6.95 10.03 -13.28
C VAL A 62 -6.09 11.28 -13.51
N PRO A 63 -6.01 11.80 -14.75
CA PRO A 63 -5.21 12.98 -15.04
C PRO A 63 -5.86 14.22 -14.43
N ASP A 64 -5.16 14.88 -13.50
CA ASP A 64 -5.50 16.21 -12.99
C ASP A 64 -4.25 17.11 -13.01
N PRO A 65 -3.71 17.43 -14.21
CA PRO A 65 -2.42 18.11 -14.34
C PRO A 65 -2.39 19.51 -13.68
N THR A 66 -3.56 20.14 -13.51
CA THR A 66 -3.69 21.47 -12.89
C THR A 66 -4.10 21.42 -11.41
N GLY A 67 -4.38 20.22 -10.87
CA GLY A 67 -4.91 20.02 -9.53
C GLY A 67 -6.27 20.70 -9.32
N GLN A 68 -7.00 21.04 -10.39
CA GLN A 68 -8.26 21.79 -10.28
C GLN A 68 -9.38 20.91 -9.75
N LEU A 69 -9.46 19.66 -10.21
CA LEU A 69 -10.48 18.71 -9.75
C LEU A 69 -10.29 18.42 -8.26
N MET A 70 -9.06 18.15 -7.85
CA MET A 70 -8.75 17.91 -6.43
C MET A 70 -9.09 19.14 -5.57
N ARG A 71 -8.78 20.37 -6.02
CA ARG A 71 -9.11 21.60 -5.29
C ARG A 71 -10.63 21.80 -5.14
N GLN A 72 -11.41 21.52 -6.18
CA GLN A 72 -12.87 21.59 -6.12
C GLN A 72 -13.44 20.57 -5.12
N GLN A 73 -12.92 19.34 -5.11
CA GLN A 73 -13.33 18.31 -4.15
C GLN A 73 -12.98 18.70 -2.70
N ILE A 74 -11.80 19.27 -2.46
CA ILE A 74 -11.41 19.78 -1.13
C ILE A 74 -12.37 20.89 -0.67
N GLN A 75 -12.71 21.82 -1.57
CA GLN A 75 -13.62 22.92 -1.23
C GLN A 75 -15.04 22.41 -0.90
N ALA A 76 -15.55 21.47 -1.70
CA ALA A 76 -16.85 20.84 -1.46
C ALA A 76 -16.88 20.07 -0.13
N ALA A 77 -15.84 19.27 0.15
CA ALA A 77 -15.72 18.52 1.39
C ALA A 77 -15.69 19.41 2.65
N ARG A 78 -14.98 20.54 2.58
CA ARG A 78 -14.94 21.52 3.68
C ARG A 78 -16.30 22.17 3.97
N GLN A 79 -17.19 22.22 2.97
CA GLN A 79 -18.53 22.78 3.11
C GLN A 79 -19.54 21.74 3.59
N SER A 80 -19.36 20.47 3.24
CA SER A 80 -20.31 19.40 3.57
C SER A 80 -20.08 18.78 4.94
N LEU A 81 -18.84 18.75 5.44
CA LEU A 81 -18.51 18.06 6.68
C LEU A 81 -18.88 18.89 7.92
N PRO A 82 -19.50 18.26 8.95
CA PRO A 82 -19.69 18.92 10.24
C PRO A 82 -18.37 19.41 10.82
N ARG A 83 -18.38 20.59 11.45
CA ARG A 83 -17.16 21.25 11.97
C ARG A 83 -16.37 20.37 12.94
N GLU A 84 -17.06 19.65 13.83
CA GLU A 84 -16.43 18.74 14.81
C GLU A 84 -15.65 17.60 14.13
N VAL A 85 -16.21 17.05 13.05
CA VAL A 85 -15.58 15.97 12.29
C VAL A 85 -14.41 16.51 11.47
N ALA A 86 -14.60 17.69 10.86
CA ALA A 86 -13.63 18.33 9.99
C ALA A 86 -12.35 18.75 10.72
N SER A 87 -12.45 19.13 12.01
CA SER A 87 -11.28 19.49 12.81
C SER A 87 -10.34 18.33 13.06
N PHE A 88 -9.04 18.62 12.99
CA PHE A 88 -7.99 17.68 13.36
C PHE A 88 -8.06 17.35 14.85
N SER A 89 -8.06 16.05 15.17
CA SER A 89 -8.01 15.49 16.50
C SER A 89 -6.77 14.63 16.65
N LYS A 90 -6.02 14.82 17.75
CA LYS A 90 -4.86 13.98 18.06
C LYS A 90 -5.27 12.58 18.52
N LEU A 91 -6.48 12.44 19.07
CA LEU A 91 -6.96 11.21 19.71
C LEU A 91 -8.49 11.15 19.65
N ARG A 92 -9.05 10.95 18.46
CA ARG A 92 -10.45 10.63 18.29
C ARG A 92 -10.71 9.20 18.73
N LYS A 93 -11.77 8.99 19.49
CA LYS A 93 -12.23 7.72 20.01
C LYS A 93 -13.52 7.32 19.31
N VAL A 94 -13.64 6.05 18.95
CA VAL A 94 -14.78 5.44 18.26
C VAL A 94 -15.19 4.19 19.03
N SER A 95 -16.38 4.20 19.65
CA SER A 95 -16.95 3.01 20.29
C SER A 95 -17.59 2.12 19.24
N LEU A 96 -17.05 0.90 19.10
CA LEU A 96 -17.54 -0.12 18.16
C LEU A 96 -18.95 -0.59 18.49
N THR A 97 -19.22 -0.80 19.78
CA THR A 97 -20.50 -1.32 20.26
C THR A 97 -21.61 -0.27 20.11
N ARG A 98 -21.30 1.02 20.31
CA ARG A 98 -22.23 2.12 20.05
C ARG A 98 -22.41 2.39 18.56
N LEU A 99 -21.35 2.29 17.77
CA LEU A 99 -21.41 2.48 16.32
C LEU A 99 -22.33 1.43 15.69
N GLU A 100 -22.19 0.15 16.07
CA GLU A 100 -23.08 -0.92 15.58
C GLU A 100 -24.55 -0.62 15.94
N LYS A 101 -24.83 -0.28 17.21
CA LYS A 101 -26.18 0.10 17.67
C LYS A 101 -26.73 1.29 16.89
N ALA A 102 -25.94 2.34 16.68
CA ALA A 102 -26.35 3.54 15.96
C ALA A 102 -26.68 3.26 14.47
N ILE A 103 -26.02 2.28 13.85
CA ILE A 103 -26.35 1.85 12.48
C ILE A 103 -27.64 1.03 12.47
N ILE A 104 -27.82 0.12 13.43
CA ILE A 104 -29.05 -0.68 13.59
C ILE A 104 -30.26 0.22 13.82
N GLU A 105 -30.15 1.22 14.71
CA GLU A 105 -31.21 2.20 14.98
C GLU A 105 -31.59 3.03 13.73
N LYS A 106 -30.67 3.17 12.79
CA LYS A 106 -30.89 3.78 11.46
C LYS A 106 -31.30 2.77 10.39
N ASN A 107 -31.83 1.61 10.77
CA ASN A 107 -32.24 0.53 9.86
C ASN A 107 -31.11 0.06 8.93
N GLY A 108 -29.87 0.04 9.41
CA GLY A 108 -28.69 -0.36 8.62
C GLY A 108 -28.11 0.74 7.73
N VAL A 109 -28.66 1.97 7.74
CA VAL A 109 -28.16 3.07 6.92
C VAL A 109 -26.82 3.58 7.47
N VAL A 110 -25.77 3.44 6.66
CA VAL A 110 -24.41 3.89 6.98
C VAL A 110 -24.17 5.28 6.40
N THR A 111 -24.12 6.28 7.27
CA THR A 111 -23.73 7.66 6.90
C THR A 111 -22.24 7.72 6.55
N ASP A 112 -21.80 8.76 5.83
CA ASP A 112 -20.37 8.94 5.49
C ASP A 112 -19.50 9.05 6.74
N GLU A 113 -19.99 9.73 7.78
CA GLU A 113 -19.34 9.81 9.08
C GLU A 113 -19.09 8.43 9.69
N MET A 114 -20.06 7.52 9.60
CA MET A 114 -19.92 6.13 10.03
C MET A 114 -18.98 5.34 9.11
N ARG A 115 -19.12 5.51 7.78
CA ARG A 115 -18.30 4.81 6.78
C ARG A 115 -16.81 5.08 6.96
N TYR A 116 -16.47 6.29 7.38
CA TYR A 116 -15.08 6.74 7.55
C TYR A 116 -14.68 6.89 9.01
N LEU A 117 -15.40 6.24 9.93
CA LEU A 117 -15.10 6.18 11.37
C LEU A 117 -14.79 7.57 11.97
N ALA A 118 -15.63 8.54 11.63
CA ALA A 118 -15.48 9.95 12.01
C ALA A 118 -14.10 10.51 11.65
N GLY A 119 -13.50 10.12 10.52
CA GLY A 119 -12.25 10.67 10.03
C GLY A 119 -10.99 10.05 10.64
N LEU A 120 -11.09 8.90 11.33
CA LEU A 120 -9.95 8.23 11.94
C LEU A 120 -8.88 7.90 10.90
N LEU A 121 -7.68 8.46 11.01
CA LEU A 121 -6.57 8.26 10.06
C LEU A 121 -5.77 6.99 10.33
N ARG A 122 -5.76 6.53 11.59
CA ARG A 122 -5.05 5.34 12.04
C ARG A 122 -5.61 4.89 13.39
N VAL A 123 -5.76 3.59 13.59
CA VAL A 123 -5.94 3.02 14.94
C VAL A 123 -4.58 3.02 15.64
N ARG A 124 -4.50 3.69 16.79
CA ARG A 124 -3.31 3.67 17.66
C ARG A 124 -3.59 2.97 18.99
N TYR A 125 -4.81 3.05 19.48
CA TYR A 125 -5.17 2.48 20.77
C TYR A 125 -6.46 1.67 20.65
N VAL A 126 -6.55 0.66 21.49
CA VAL A 126 -7.77 -0.08 21.76
C VAL A 126 -8.02 -0.03 23.26
N PHE A 127 -9.21 0.38 23.67
CA PHE A 127 -9.61 0.43 25.06
C PHE A 127 -10.87 -0.41 25.28
N LEU A 128 -10.91 -1.10 26.42
CA LEU A 128 -12.09 -1.77 26.92
C LEU A 128 -12.60 -1.05 28.17
N TYR A 129 -13.91 -0.83 28.20
CA TYR A 129 -14.65 -0.33 29.36
C TYR A 129 -15.73 -1.35 29.72
N PRO A 130 -15.42 -2.34 30.58
CA PRO A 130 -16.34 -3.41 30.91
C PRO A 130 -17.66 -2.91 31.50
N GLU A 131 -17.61 -1.85 32.30
CA GLU A 131 -18.75 -1.30 33.03
C GLU A 131 -19.83 -0.75 32.09
N SER A 132 -19.43 -0.19 30.94
CA SER A 132 -20.35 0.33 29.94
C SER A 132 -20.52 -0.58 28.72
N GLY A 133 -19.74 -1.67 28.63
CA GLY A 133 -19.71 -2.56 27.47
C GLY A 133 -19.17 -1.88 26.21
N ASP A 134 -18.27 -0.90 26.37
CA ASP A 134 -17.68 -0.16 25.26
C ASP A 134 -16.30 -0.72 24.89
N ILE A 135 -16.14 -1.08 23.61
CA ILE A 135 -14.83 -1.33 22.98
C ILE A 135 -14.52 -0.16 22.08
N VAL A 136 -13.40 0.51 22.32
CA VAL A 136 -13.09 1.80 21.74
C VAL A 136 -11.80 1.73 20.94
N LEU A 137 -11.85 2.11 19.67
CA LEU A 137 -10.66 2.38 18.87
C LEU A 137 -10.32 3.85 18.98
N ALA A 138 -9.04 4.19 19.14
CA ALA A 138 -8.62 5.59 19.20
C ALA A 138 -7.34 5.90 18.42
N GLY A 139 -7.24 7.12 17.94
CA GLY A 139 -6.07 7.59 17.18
C GLY A 139 -6.28 8.95 16.53
N PRO A 140 -5.32 9.43 15.71
CA PRO A 140 -5.44 10.71 15.03
C PRO A 140 -6.59 10.68 14.02
N ALA A 141 -7.33 11.77 13.89
CA ALA A 141 -8.45 11.90 12.97
C ALA A 141 -8.59 13.31 12.42
N GLU A 142 -9.23 13.44 11.25
CA GLU A 142 -9.58 14.74 10.65
C GLU A 142 -10.69 14.59 9.60
N GLY A 143 -11.18 15.72 9.06
CA GLY A 143 -12.08 15.66 7.91
C GLY A 143 -11.42 15.06 6.67
N TRP A 144 -12.23 14.55 5.75
CA TRP A 144 -11.75 13.82 4.57
C TRP A 144 -12.24 14.41 3.26
N VAL A 145 -11.65 13.94 2.17
CA VAL A 145 -12.04 14.24 0.79
C VAL A 145 -11.95 12.97 -0.04
N THR A 146 -12.91 12.80 -0.95
CA THR A 146 -12.83 11.78 -2.00
C THR A 146 -12.06 12.36 -3.17
N THR A 147 -10.93 11.75 -3.50
CA THR A 147 -10.08 12.13 -4.64
C THR A 147 -10.75 11.84 -5.98
N PRO A 148 -10.24 12.36 -7.11
CA PRO A 148 -10.79 12.05 -8.43
C PRO A 148 -10.68 10.56 -8.80
N ALA A 149 -9.72 9.85 -8.20
CA ALA A 149 -9.54 8.41 -8.34
C ALA A 149 -10.43 7.58 -7.39
N GLY A 150 -11.25 8.22 -6.55
CA GLY A 150 -12.17 7.55 -5.61
C GLY A 150 -11.56 7.20 -4.24
N ARG A 151 -10.28 7.48 -4.00
CA ARG A 151 -9.66 7.28 -2.67
C ARG A 151 -10.13 8.31 -1.65
N ILE A 152 -10.17 7.93 -0.38
CA ILE A 152 -10.62 8.78 0.74
C ILE A 152 -9.42 9.22 1.56
N LEU A 153 -9.07 10.50 1.49
CA LEU A 153 -7.88 11.07 2.14
C LEU A 153 -8.26 12.15 3.14
N GLY A 154 -7.48 12.30 4.19
CA GLY A 154 -7.59 13.39 5.16
C GLY A 154 -7.27 14.75 4.52
N LEU A 155 -8.03 15.78 4.90
CA LEU A 155 -7.98 17.12 4.31
C LEU A 155 -6.67 17.87 4.59
N THR A 156 -6.00 17.58 5.70
CA THR A 156 -4.78 18.29 6.11
C THR A 156 -3.56 17.44 5.88
N THR A 157 -3.62 16.16 6.27
CA THR A 157 -2.46 15.26 6.23
C THR A 157 -2.31 14.54 4.90
N GLY A 158 -3.39 14.44 4.10
CA GLY A 158 -3.41 13.62 2.89
C GLY A 158 -3.36 12.11 3.15
N ARG A 159 -3.39 11.68 4.42
CA ARG A 159 -3.36 10.27 4.80
C ARG A 159 -4.72 9.61 4.56
N PRO A 160 -4.77 8.33 4.18
CA PRO A 160 -6.02 7.61 4.02
C PRO A 160 -6.78 7.51 5.35
N VAL A 161 -8.10 7.61 5.26
CA VAL A 161 -8.99 7.41 6.40
C VAL A 161 -9.30 5.92 6.56
N VAL A 162 -9.36 5.44 7.79
CA VAL A 162 -9.79 4.09 8.12
C VAL A 162 -11.25 3.92 7.73
N GLN A 163 -11.54 2.89 6.95
CA GLN A 163 -12.89 2.63 6.46
C GLN A 163 -13.56 1.54 7.30
N LEU A 164 -14.85 1.73 7.59
CA LEU A 164 -15.66 0.77 8.34
C LEU A 164 -15.70 -0.60 7.67
N GLN A 165 -15.71 -0.67 6.33
CA GLN A 165 -15.68 -1.94 5.60
C GLN A 165 -14.43 -2.77 5.90
N ASP A 166 -13.25 -2.14 5.99
CA ASP A 166 -11.99 -2.83 6.26
C ASP A 166 -11.89 -3.26 7.73
N LEU A 167 -12.40 -2.42 8.64
CA LEU A 167 -12.54 -2.77 10.06
C LEU A 167 -13.47 -3.98 10.22
N VAL A 168 -14.61 -4.01 9.53
CA VAL A 168 -15.54 -5.14 9.60
C VAL A 168 -14.91 -6.42 9.04
N VAL A 169 -14.15 -6.34 7.94
CA VAL A 169 -13.36 -7.47 7.45
C VAL A 169 -12.43 -7.96 8.56
N ALA A 170 -11.59 -7.09 9.15
CA ALA A 170 -10.65 -7.46 10.21
C ALA A 170 -11.34 -8.11 11.43
N LEU A 171 -12.46 -7.55 11.89
CA LEU A 171 -13.25 -8.12 13.00
C LEU A 171 -13.79 -9.52 12.67
N ARG A 172 -14.21 -9.76 11.43
CA ARG A 172 -14.70 -11.08 10.99
C ARG A 172 -13.62 -12.14 10.85
N LEU A 173 -12.36 -11.73 10.69
CA LEU A 173 -11.22 -12.65 10.75
C LEU A 173 -10.96 -13.14 12.16
N PHE A 174 -11.39 -12.37 13.17
CA PHE A 174 -11.22 -12.67 14.60
C PHE A 174 -12.55 -12.53 15.36
N PRO A 175 -13.58 -13.32 15.01
CA PRO A 175 -14.91 -13.17 15.55
C PRO A 175 -15.03 -13.74 16.98
N PRO A 176 -16.04 -13.34 17.76
CA PRO A 176 -16.27 -13.90 19.09
C PRO A 176 -16.56 -15.41 19.03
N GLY A 177 -15.91 -16.18 19.92
CA GLY A 177 -16.22 -17.60 20.14
C GLY A 177 -15.86 -18.56 19.00
N LYS A 178 -15.10 -18.13 17.98
CA LYS A 178 -14.57 -19.01 16.91
C LYS A 178 -13.06 -18.86 16.78
N LYS A 179 -12.42 -19.79 16.07
CA LYS A 179 -10.99 -19.72 15.74
C LYS A 179 -10.75 -18.52 14.82
N GLY A 180 -9.77 -17.69 15.16
CA GLY A 180 -9.31 -16.59 14.30
C GLY A 180 -8.51 -17.09 13.09
N THR A 181 -8.37 -16.23 12.09
CA THR A 181 -7.53 -16.48 10.91
C THR A 181 -6.04 -16.51 11.30
N GLU A 182 -5.35 -17.60 10.93
CA GLU A 182 -3.92 -17.75 11.22
C GLU A 182 -3.04 -16.92 10.27
N LEU A 183 -3.36 -16.96 8.97
CA LEU A 183 -2.59 -16.32 7.92
C LEU A 183 -3.49 -15.49 7.01
N ILE A 184 -3.11 -14.25 6.78
CA ILE A 184 -3.67 -13.36 5.77
C ILE A 184 -2.57 -13.08 4.75
N SER A 185 -2.82 -13.43 3.49
CA SER A 185 -1.81 -13.24 2.45
C SER A 185 -2.39 -12.90 1.09
N CYS A 186 -1.58 -12.22 0.28
CA CYS A 186 -1.79 -12.15 -1.16
C CYS A 186 -0.47 -12.38 -1.87
N SER A 187 -0.50 -12.93 -3.08
CA SER A 187 0.65 -13.00 -3.95
C SER A 187 0.26 -12.74 -5.41
N ILE A 188 1.20 -12.16 -6.16
CA ILE A 188 1.12 -12.05 -7.62
C ILE A 188 2.28 -12.86 -8.19
N ASP A 189 1.94 -13.98 -8.83
CA ASP A 189 2.90 -14.97 -9.30
C ASP A 189 2.69 -15.28 -10.79
N PRO A 190 3.76 -15.38 -11.60
CA PRO A 190 3.68 -15.94 -12.94
C PRO A 190 3.04 -17.33 -12.97
N THR A 191 2.25 -17.62 -13.99
CA THR A 191 1.71 -18.98 -14.18
C THR A 191 2.82 -19.96 -14.60
N PRO A 192 2.68 -21.27 -14.30
CA PRO A 192 3.62 -22.28 -14.78
C PRO A 192 3.79 -22.25 -16.31
N GLU A 193 2.70 -22.04 -17.05
CA GLU A 193 2.68 -21.94 -18.50
C GLU A 193 3.42 -20.69 -18.98
N GLY A 194 3.20 -19.55 -18.32
CA GLY A 194 3.87 -18.29 -18.61
C GLY A 194 5.38 -18.37 -18.35
N LEU A 195 5.80 -19.02 -17.26
CA LEU A 195 7.21 -19.28 -16.98
C LEU A 195 7.84 -20.18 -18.05
N ALA A 196 7.16 -21.25 -18.47
CA ALA A 196 7.65 -22.14 -19.51
C ALA A 196 7.74 -21.45 -20.89
N ALA A 197 6.78 -20.59 -21.23
CA ALA A 197 6.80 -19.77 -22.43
C ALA A 197 7.95 -18.74 -22.39
N MET A 198 8.12 -18.03 -21.27
CA MET A 198 9.23 -17.10 -21.04
C MET A 198 10.58 -17.80 -21.21
N GLN A 199 10.75 -19.00 -20.65
CA GLN A 199 11.98 -19.79 -20.81
C GLN A 199 12.24 -20.20 -22.27
N ARG A 200 11.19 -20.56 -23.03
CA ARG A 200 11.33 -20.84 -24.47
C ARG A 200 11.80 -19.61 -25.24
N PHE A 201 11.23 -18.45 -24.96
CA PHE A 201 11.62 -17.18 -25.58
C PHE A 201 13.05 -16.77 -25.22
N LEU A 202 13.45 -16.90 -23.94
CA LEU A 202 14.83 -16.64 -23.52
C LEU A 202 15.83 -17.58 -24.22
N ARG A 203 15.46 -18.84 -24.46
CA ARG A 203 16.29 -19.79 -25.23
C ARG A 203 16.40 -19.41 -26.70
N SER A 204 15.36 -18.84 -27.32
CA SER A 204 15.40 -18.45 -28.74
C SER A 204 16.23 -17.19 -29.00
N ILE A 205 16.34 -16.28 -28.03
CA ILE A 205 17.23 -15.09 -28.13
C ILE A 205 18.71 -15.47 -27.96
N GLY A 206 19.01 -16.53 -27.19
CA GLY A 206 20.39 -16.99 -26.96
C GLY A 206 21.24 -16.00 -26.15
N SER A 207 22.57 -16.04 -26.33
CA SER A 207 23.54 -15.15 -25.65
C SER A 207 23.80 -13.83 -26.39
N GLN A 208 23.17 -13.61 -27.55
CA GLN A 208 23.42 -12.47 -28.44
C GLN A 208 22.48 -11.29 -28.24
N ALA A 209 21.75 -11.23 -27.12
CA ALA A 209 20.91 -10.09 -26.79
C ALA A 209 21.75 -8.80 -26.80
N THR A 210 21.36 -7.81 -27.61
CA THR A 210 22.02 -6.50 -27.69
C THR A 210 21.11 -5.38 -27.18
N PRO A 211 21.66 -4.26 -26.67
CA PRO A 211 20.84 -3.11 -26.24
C PRO A 211 19.92 -2.55 -27.32
N ALA A 212 20.23 -2.72 -28.61
CA ALA A 212 19.35 -2.31 -29.70
C ALA A 212 18.04 -3.13 -29.77
N GLN A 213 18.03 -4.35 -29.23
CA GLN A 213 16.87 -5.26 -29.22
C GLN A 213 16.06 -5.17 -27.92
N THR A 214 16.37 -4.20 -27.05
CA THR A 214 15.71 -4.04 -25.74
C THR A 214 14.21 -4.13 -25.81
N GLN A 215 13.58 -3.33 -26.67
CA GLN A 215 12.12 -3.24 -26.74
C GLN A 215 11.51 -4.58 -27.20
N PHE A 216 12.09 -5.20 -28.23
CA PHE A 216 11.69 -6.52 -28.70
C PHE A 216 11.78 -7.58 -27.59
N ILE A 217 12.85 -7.55 -26.81
CA ILE A 217 13.08 -8.49 -25.71
C ILE A 217 12.08 -8.24 -24.56
N VAL A 218 11.83 -6.98 -24.19
CA VAL A 218 10.82 -6.62 -23.17
C VAL A 218 9.44 -7.10 -23.58
N ASP A 219 9.04 -6.78 -24.80
CA ASP A 219 7.69 -7.08 -25.28
C ASP A 219 7.51 -8.58 -25.49
N GLY A 220 8.53 -9.28 -25.99
CA GLY A 220 8.52 -10.73 -26.10
C GLY A 220 8.52 -11.43 -24.73
N LEU A 221 9.25 -10.92 -23.74
CA LEU A 221 9.16 -11.43 -22.36
C LEU A 221 7.77 -11.18 -21.76
N ARG A 222 7.24 -9.96 -21.88
CA ARG A 222 5.92 -9.58 -21.37
C ARG A 222 4.83 -10.46 -21.99
N THR A 223 4.87 -10.63 -23.31
CA THR A 223 3.93 -11.47 -24.06
C THR A 223 4.05 -12.94 -23.68
N SER A 224 5.28 -13.44 -23.55
CA SER A 224 5.53 -14.83 -23.18
C SER A 224 5.10 -15.15 -21.75
N LEU A 225 5.36 -14.24 -20.81
CA LEU A 225 4.97 -14.41 -19.41
C LEU A 225 3.45 -14.34 -19.25
N GLY A 226 2.78 -13.51 -20.05
CA GLY A 226 1.33 -13.39 -20.07
C GLY A 226 0.78 -12.75 -18.79
N TYR A 227 -0.43 -13.13 -18.38
CA TYR A 227 -0.98 -12.68 -17.11
C TYR A 227 -0.39 -13.47 -15.94
N GLN A 228 -0.19 -12.79 -14.82
CA GLN A 228 0.21 -13.37 -13.55
C GLN A 228 -1.04 -13.64 -12.72
N ALA A 229 -1.05 -14.74 -11.97
CA ALA A 229 -2.15 -15.13 -11.11
C ALA A 229 -2.08 -14.36 -9.78
N VAL A 230 -3.24 -13.91 -9.31
CA VAL A 230 -3.42 -13.33 -7.97
C VAL A 230 -3.98 -14.43 -7.06
N THR A 231 -3.25 -14.74 -6.00
CA THR A 231 -3.74 -15.64 -4.94
C THR A 231 -3.98 -14.83 -3.69
N ILE A 232 -5.14 -14.98 -3.06
CA ILE A 232 -5.48 -14.33 -1.78
C ILE A 232 -5.92 -15.42 -0.81
N SER A 233 -5.43 -15.34 0.44
CA SER A 233 -5.78 -16.25 1.53
C SER A 233 -6.08 -15.46 2.79
N GLY A 234 -6.96 -16.01 3.64
CA GLY A 234 -7.34 -15.43 4.92
C GLY A 234 -8.35 -14.29 4.87
N VAL A 235 -8.55 -13.64 3.71
CA VAL A 235 -9.56 -12.59 3.51
C VAL A 235 -10.44 -12.88 2.29
N PRO A 236 -11.73 -12.49 2.29
CA PRO A 236 -12.56 -12.61 1.10
C PRO A 236 -12.03 -11.70 -0.03
N PRO A 237 -11.84 -12.23 -1.26
CA PRO A 237 -11.14 -11.50 -2.33
C PRO A 237 -11.98 -10.38 -2.95
N ALA A 238 -13.30 -10.40 -2.76
CA ALA A 238 -14.24 -9.39 -3.27
C ALA A 238 -14.37 -8.16 -2.34
N THR A 239 -13.32 -7.83 -1.58
CA THR A 239 -13.33 -6.74 -0.58
C THR A 239 -12.34 -5.63 -0.94
N HIS A 240 -12.58 -4.42 -0.43
CA HIS A 240 -11.61 -3.32 -0.49
C HIS A 240 -10.27 -3.72 0.15
N PHE A 241 -10.32 -4.42 1.30
CA PHE A 241 -9.16 -4.98 2.00
C PHE A 241 -8.25 -5.78 1.05
N ALA A 242 -8.81 -6.72 0.30
CA ALA A 242 -8.06 -7.54 -0.65
C ALA A 242 -7.45 -6.71 -1.80
N GLN A 243 -8.18 -5.72 -2.32
CA GLN A 243 -7.66 -4.84 -3.39
C GLN A 243 -6.46 -4.03 -2.93
N VAL A 244 -6.50 -3.45 -1.71
CA VAL A 244 -5.37 -2.69 -1.15
C VAL A 244 -4.14 -3.58 -0.98
N MET A 245 -4.31 -4.82 -0.50
CA MET A 245 -3.19 -5.77 -0.38
C MET A 245 -2.52 -6.04 -1.74
N VAL A 246 -3.33 -6.36 -2.75
CA VAL A 246 -2.84 -6.65 -4.11
C VAL A 246 -2.20 -5.41 -4.75
N GLU A 247 -2.78 -4.23 -4.55
CA GLU A 247 -2.20 -2.98 -5.04
C GLU A 247 -0.84 -2.69 -4.42
N ALA A 248 -0.72 -2.83 -3.10
CA ALA A 248 0.52 -2.56 -2.39
C ALA A 248 1.65 -3.48 -2.89
N ASP A 249 1.38 -4.78 -3.03
CA ASP A 249 2.33 -5.73 -3.61
C ASP A 249 2.68 -5.36 -5.07
N TYR A 250 1.66 -5.08 -5.89
CA TYR A 250 1.87 -4.71 -7.29
C TYR A 250 2.79 -3.49 -7.43
N ARG A 251 2.51 -2.41 -6.67
CA ARG A 251 3.31 -1.17 -6.72
C ARG A 251 4.69 -1.35 -6.13
N MET A 252 4.83 -2.12 -5.05
CA MET A 252 6.15 -2.49 -4.51
C MET A 252 7.01 -3.19 -5.56
N LYS A 253 6.43 -4.13 -6.32
CA LYS A 253 7.11 -4.79 -7.44
C LYS A 253 7.53 -3.79 -8.51
N LEU A 254 6.62 -2.92 -8.96
CA LEU A 254 6.94 -1.88 -9.95
C LEU A 254 8.09 -0.95 -9.50
N ILE A 255 8.11 -0.57 -8.22
CA ILE A 255 9.20 0.22 -7.62
C ILE A 255 10.51 -0.57 -7.62
N GLY A 256 10.46 -1.84 -7.20
CA GLY A 256 11.63 -2.70 -7.13
C GLY A 256 12.27 -2.96 -8.50
N ILE A 257 11.45 -3.08 -9.56
CA ILE A 257 11.92 -3.21 -10.95
C ILE A 257 12.14 -1.87 -11.67
N GLY A 258 11.98 -0.74 -10.97
CA GLY A 258 12.22 0.59 -11.53
C GLY A 258 11.23 1.07 -12.59
N LEU A 259 10.05 0.42 -12.75
CA LEU A 259 8.96 0.91 -13.61
C LEU A 259 8.12 1.99 -12.93
N GLU A 260 8.10 2.01 -11.60
CA GLU A 260 7.50 3.08 -10.81
C GLU A 260 8.59 3.83 -10.03
N ARG A 261 8.59 5.16 -10.13
CA ARG A 261 9.49 6.00 -9.30
C ARG A 261 8.77 6.36 -8.00
N PRO A 262 9.28 5.92 -6.84
CA PRO A 262 8.66 6.26 -5.56
C PRO A 262 8.79 7.76 -5.26
N PRO A 263 7.85 8.35 -4.49
CA PRO A 263 7.89 9.78 -4.10
C PRO A 263 8.97 10.11 -3.06
N VAL A 264 9.79 9.12 -2.68
CA VAL A 264 10.92 9.23 -1.75
C VAL A 264 12.12 8.50 -2.34
N LYS A 265 13.34 8.92 -1.95
CA LYS A 265 14.56 8.29 -2.47
C LYS A 265 14.77 6.92 -1.84
N LEU A 266 14.54 5.87 -2.62
CA LEU A 266 14.83 4.47 -2.25
C LEU A 266 16.06 3.97 -2.99
N VAL A 267 16.77 3.03 -2.37
CA VAL A 267 17.69 2.18 -3.12
C VAL A 267 16.84 1.21 -3.93
N SER A 268 16.85 1.33 -5.26
CA SER A 268 16.15 0.35 -6.10
C SER A 268 16.98 -0.93 -6.21
N PHE A 269 16.30 -2.10 -6.21
CA PHE A 269 16.95 -3.38 -6.41
C PHE A 269 17.78 -3.39 -7.71
N VAL A 270 17.21 -2.81 -8.77
CA VAL A 270 17.80 -2.80 -10.10
C VAL A 270 19.06 -1.94 -10.20
N ASP A 271 19.19 -0.92 -9.36
CA ASP A 271 20.41 -0.11 -9.27
C ASP A 271 21.55 -0.87 -8.60
N ARG A 272 21.24 -1.75 -7.64
CA ARG A 272 22.23 -2.47 -6.82
C ARG A 272 22.64 -3.81 -7.37
N VAL A 273 21.73 -4.51 -8.05
CA VAL A 273 21.93 -5.90 -8.47
C VAL A 273 23.15 -6.06 -9.37
N ASN A 274 23.95 -7.11 -9.12
CA ASN A 274 25.07 -7.49 -9.98
C ASN A 274 24.60 -8.60 -10.95
N PRO A 275 24.56 -8.34 -12.27
CA PRO A 275 24.11 -9.31 -13.28
C PRO A 275 24.94 -10.60 -13.36
N SER A 276 26.16 -10.63 -12.80
CA SER A 276 26.96 -11.85 -12.69
C SER A 276 26.44 -12.79 -11.59
N GLN A 277 25.73 -12.26 -10.59
CA GLN A 277 25.22 -12.96 -9.41
C GLN A 277 23.76 -13.37 -9.53
N VAL A 278 23.09 -12.99 -10.62
CA VAL A 278 21.69 -13.36 -10.90
C VAL A 278 21.69 -14.54 -11.87
N ALA A 279 21.22 -15.70 -11.41
CA ALA A 279 20.96 -16.82 -12.32
C ALA A 279 19.91 -16.39 -13.35
N ARG A 280 20.00 -16.87 -14.59
CA ARG A 280 19.06 -16.52 -15.68
C ARG A 280 17.58 -16.84 -15.36
N ASN A 281 17.33 -17.60 -14.29
CA ASN A 281 16.01 -18.05 -13.84
C ASN A 281 15.72 -17.66 -12.37
N ALA A 282 16.50 -16.75 -11.76
CA ALA A 282 16.26 -16.37 -10.35
C ALA A 282 15.00 -15.52 -10.24
N LEU A 283 14.01 -16.02 -9.51
CA LEU A 283 12.87 -15.22 -9.05
C LEU A 283 13.23 -14.66 -7.68
N PHE A 284 13.20 -13.34 -7.55
CA PHE A 284 13.26 -12.69 -6.23
C PHE A 284 11.84 -12.56 -5.72
N ARG A 285 11.59 -12.90 -4.45
CA ARG A 285 10.29 -12.69 -3.81
C ARG A 285 10.43 -11.75 -2.62
N TRP A 286 9.56 -10.76 -2.56
CA TRP A 286 9.48 -9.80 -1.45
C TRP A 286 8.08 -9.80 -0.84
N PHE A 287 8.00 -9.71 0.47
CA PHE A 287 6.73 -9.76 1.19
C PHE A 287 6.63 -8.60 2.16
N PHE A 288 5.48 -7.91 2.15
CA PHE A 288 5.13 -7.04 3.26
C PHE A 288 4.67 -7.88 4.44
N THR A 289 5.27 -7.65 5.60
CA THR A 289 4.91 -8.28 6.86
C THR A 289 4.72 -7.22 7.95
N PRO A 290 3.95 -7.50 9.02
CA PRO A 290 3.93 -6.63 10.17
C PRO A 290 5.31 -6.52 10.80
N ASP A 291 5.64 -5.34 11.33
CA ASP A 291 6.65 -5.27 12.37
C ASP A 291 6.07 -5.82 13.66
N TYR A 292 6.28 -7.10 13.95
CA TYR A 292 5.57 -7.80 15.02
C TYR A 292 5.81 -7.21 16.43
N GLN A 293 6.92 -6.51 16.65
CA GLN A 293 7.18 -5.77 17.90
C GLN A 293 6.45 -4.42 17.94
N CYS A 294 5.13 -4.44 17.74
CA CYS A 294 4.31 -3.24 17.63
C CYS A 294 3.20 -3.14 18.68
N VAL A 295 3.08 -4.08 19.62
CA VAL A 295 1.95 -4.10 20.56
C VAL A 295 2.44 -3.83 21.98
N ARG A 296 1.96 -2.74 22.58
CA ARG A 296 2.10 -2.47 24.01
C ARG A 296 0.77 -2.70 24.70
N VAL A 297 0.76 -3.43 25.81
CA VAL A 297 -0.46 -3.75 26.56
C VAL A 297 -0.33 -3.23 28.00
N SER A 298 -1.40 -2.66 28.53
CA SER A 298 -1.46 -2.26 29.94
C SER A 298 -1.46 -3.48 30.87
N GLU A 299 -1.00 -3.31 32.11
CA GLU A 299 -0.96 -4.41 33.10
C GLU A 299 -2.34 -5.03 33.37
N ASP A 300 -3.39 -4.20 33.41
CA ASP A 300 -4.79 -4.64 33.59
C ASP A 300 -5.38 -5.32 32.34
N LYS A 301 -4.65 -5.32 31.21
CA LYS A 301 -5.06 -5.82 29.90
C LYS A 301 -6.35 -5.17 29.37
N LEU A 302 -6.72 -3.99 29.86
CA LEU A 302 -7.89 -3.22 29.41
C LEU A 302 -7.53 -2.16 28.37
N ALA A 303 -6.23 -1.98 28.07
CA ALA A 303 -5.76 -1.08 27.04
C ALA A 303 -4.61 -1.69 26.22
N MET A 304 -4.59 -1.35 24.94
CA MET A 304 -3.51 -1.68 24.02
C MET A 304 -3.12 -0.44 23.21
N GLU A 305 -1.82 -0.28 22.95
CA GLU A 305 -1.27 0.67 21.99
C GLU A 305 -0.55 -0.07 20.85
N LEU A 306 -0.80 0.36 19.62
CA LEU A 306 -0.04 0.04 18.43
C LEU A 306 1.09 1.06 18.26
N VAL A 307 2.33 0.58 18.34
CA VAL A 307 3.57 1.35 18.37
C VAL A 307 4.29 1.26 17.02
N GLY A 308 4.91 2.36 16.60
CA GLY A 308 5.71 2.41 15.37
C GLY A 308 4.88 2.46 14.08
N ASP A 309 5.54 2.19 12.95
CA ASP A 309 4.94 2.28 11.60
C ASP A 309 4.51 0.92 11.02
N GLY A 310 4.59 -0.16 11.82
CA GLY A 310 3.80 -1.38 11.69
C GLY A 310 4.05 -2.28 10.48
N VAL A 311 4.92 -1.91 9.53
CA VAL A 311 5.14 -2.69 8.29
C VAL A 311 6.63 -2.78 7.95
N LYS A 312 7.06 -4.01 7.61
CA LYS A 312 8.38 -4.36 7.10
C LYS A 312 8.24 -4.98 5.71
N LEU A 313 9.24 -4.77 4.87
CA LEU A 313 9.45 -5.56 3.66
C LEU A 313 10.56 -6.57 3.96
N VAL A 314 10.33 -7.84 3.63
CA VAL A 314 11.28 -8.94 3.83
C VAL A 314 11.45 -9.75 2.55
N GLY A 315 12.56 -10.47 2.43
CA GLY A 315 12.77 -11.45 1.35
C GLY A 315 12.17 -12.82 1.69
N GLU A 316 12.06 -13.71 0.69
CA GLU A 316 11.60 -15.10 0.88
C GLU A 316 12.37 -15.85 1.97
N ASP A 317 13.70 -15.76 1.97
CA ASP A 317 14.56 -16.47 2.91
C ASP A 317 14.26 -16.08 4.38
N GLU A 318 13.99 -14.79 4.62
CA GLU A 318 13.65 -14.24 5.93
C GLU A 318 12.25 -14.68 6.36
N LEU A 319 11.27 -14.63 5.45
CA LEU A 319 9.89 -15.06 5.72
C LEU A 319 9.81 -16.55 6.08
N VAL A 320 10.54 -17.40 5.37
CA VAL A 320 10.60 -18.84 5.63
C VAL A 320 11.29 -19.14 6.96
N SER A 321 12.29 -18.32 7.33
CA SER A 321 12.99 -18.46 8.62
C SER A 321 12.12 -18.10 9.82
N SER A 322 11.15 -17.18 9.68
CA SER A 322 10.18 -16.87 10.74
C SER A 322 9.05 -17.92 10.85
N GLY A 323 8.66 -18.56 9.76
CA GLY A 323 7.57 -19.57 9.71
C GLY A 323 7.96 -21.02 10.04
N GLY A 324 9.18 -21.27 10.56
CA GLY A 324 9.56 -22.56 11.16
C GLY A 324 9.98 -23.70 10.22
N GLN A 325 10.06 -23.50 8.89
CA GLN A 325 10.53 -24.54 7.95
C GLN A 325 11.83 -24.11 7.27
N ARG A 326 12.99 -24.47 7.84
CA ARG A 326 14.30 -24.27 7.17
C ARG A 326 14.41 -25.18 5.94
N GLN A 327 14.18 -24.65 4.75
CA GLN A 327 14.84 -25.16 3.54
C GLN A 327 16.09 -24.32 3.25
N GLY A 328 17.17 -25.00 2.86
CA GLY A 328 18.54 -24.50 2.88
C GLY A 328 18.70 -23.07 2.39
N ALA A 329 19.32 -22.23 3.23
CA ALA A 329 19.58 -20.83 2.98
C ALA A 329 20.19 -20.62 1.59
N ALA A 330 19.36 -20.17 0.64
CA ALA A 330 19.88 -19.51 -0.53
C ALA A 330 20.61 -18.26 -0.02
N ARG A 331 21.83 -18.04 -0.50
CA ARG A 331 22.66 -16.92 -0.05
C ARG A 331 21.93 -15.63 -0.44
N MET A 332 21.37 -14.92 0.54
CA MET A 332 20.56 -13.73 0.31
C MET A 332 21.30 -12.73 -0.58
N ASN A 333 20.67 -12.34 -1.69
CA ASN A 333 21.28 -11.43 -2.66
C ASN A 333 21.46 -10.03 -2.01
N PRO A 334 22.69 -9.47 -1.98
CA PRO A 334 22.95 -8.17 -1.34
C PRO A 334 22.10 -7.02 -1.87
N ALA A 335 21.68 -7.07 -3.13
CA ALA A 335 20.79 -6.07 -3.72
C ALA A 335 19.35 -6.23 -3.21
N SER A 336 18.86 -7.46 -3.06
CA SER A 336 17.56 -7.75 -2.45
C SER A 336 17.55 -7.25 -1.01
N GLN A 337 18.59 -7.58 -0.24
CA GLN A 337 18.75 -7.11 1.14
C GLN A 337 18.78 -5.57 1.23
N ALA A 338 19.53 -4.91 0.34
CA ALA A 338 19.60 -3.45 0.32
C ALA A 338 18.25 -2.80 -0.02
N PHE A 339 17.49 -3.41 -0.93
CA PHE A 339 16.15 -2.96 -1.30
C PHE A 339 15.20 -3.08 -0.10
N VAL A 340 15.09 -4.26 0.51
CA VAL A 340 14.16 -4.49 1.63
C VAL A 340 14.49 -3.62 2.84
N VAL A 341 15.78 -3.47 3.19
CA VAL A 341 16.22 -2.59 4.28
C VAL A 341 15.90 -1.13 3.96
N SER A 342 16.17 -0.68 2.73
CA SER A 342 15.87 0.69 2.32
C SER A 342 14.37 0.96 2.30
N PHE A 343 13.56 0.01 1.84
CA PHE A 343 12.11 0.14 1.74
C PHE A 343 11.50 0.22 3.14
N THR A 344 11.83 -0.73 4.01
CA THR A 344 11.39 -0.76 5.42
C THR A 344 11.74 0.54 6.15
N LYS A 345 12.99 1.00 6.04
CA LYS A 345 13.43 2.25 6.70
C LYS A 345 12.67 3.48 6.22
N ARG A 346 12.25 3.51 4.96
CA ARG A 346 11.57 4.64 4.32
C ARG A 346 10.06 4.46 4.23
N TYR A 347 9.52 3.36 4.75
CA TYR A 347 8.10 3.08 4.77
C TYR A 347 7.27 4.21 5.37
N PRO A 348 7.67 4.89 6.47
CA PRO A 348 6.90 5.99 7.04
C PRO A 348 6.73 7.15 6.04
N GLU A 349 7.83 7.56 5.38
CA GLU A 349 7.81 8.62 4.37
C GLU A 349 7.04 8.19 3.10
N LEU A 350 7.09 6.89 2.74
CA LEU A 350 6.27 6.34 1.65
C LEU A 350 4.78 6.41 1.97
N ALA A 351 4.39 6.01 3.17
CA ALA A 351 3.00 6.03 3.64
C ALA A 351 2.43 7.45 3.71
N GLU A 352 3.27 8.47 3.98
CA GLU A 352 2.86 9.88 3.94
C GLU A 352 2.56 10.38 2.52
N ARG A 353 3.21 9.84 1.50
CA ARG A 353 3.15 10.38 0.11
C ARG A 353 2.43 9.47 -0.88
N SER A 354 2.24 8.20 -0.53
CA SER A 354 1.63 7.18 -1.35
C SER A 354 0.52 6.49 -0.53
N PRO A 355 -0.75 6.89 -0.73
CA PRO A 355 -1.86 6.47 0.12
C PRO A 355 -1.97 4.96 0.31
N VAL A 356 -1.70 4.15 -0.72
CA VAL A 356 -1.80 2.68 -0.64
C VAL A 356 -0.93 2.08 0.47
N PHE A 357 0.25 2.63 0.74
CA PHE A 357 1.12 2.08 1.80
C PHE A 357 0.61 2.48 3.19
N ALA A 358 0.01 3.66 3.33
CA ALA A 358 -0.70 3.99 4.56
C ALA A 358 -1.99 3.16 4.74
N GLU A 359 -2.70 2.83 3.65
CA GLU A 359 -3.87 1.94 3.68
C GLU A 359 -3.44 0.54 4.11
N LEU A 360 -2.40 -0.04 3.50
CA LEU A 360 -1.85 -1.34 3.90
C LEU A 360 -1.47 -1.36 5.39
N ARG A 361 -0.83 -0.30 5.90
CA ARG A 361 -0.56 -0.19 7.33
C ARG A 361 -1.84 -0.19 8.16
N ASN A 362 -2.83 0.61 7.78
CA ASN A 362 -4.12 0.64 8.48
C ASN A 362 -4.77 -0.75 8.49
N LEU A 363 -4.69 -1.51 7.40
CA LEU A 363 -5.18 -2.90 7.35
C LEU A 363 -4.44 -3.81 8.35
N ILE A 364 -3.12 -3.70 8.43
CA ILE A 364 -2.29 -4.45 9.40
C ILE A 364 -2.65 -4.06 10.84
N ASP A 365 -2.71 -2.76 11.14
CA ASP A 365 -3.11 -2.24 12.45
C ASP A 365 -4.49 -2.78 12.86
N LEU A 366 -5.45 -2.83 11.93
CA LEU A 366 -6.81 -3.32 12.16
C LEU A 366 -6.84 -4.83 12.49
N VAL A 367 -6.10 -5.66 11.76
CA VAL A 367 -6.11 -7.11 12.01
C VAL A 367 -5.35 -7.49 13.27
N VAL A 368 -4.26 -6.77 13.61
CA VAL A 368 -3.58 -6.93 14.90
C VAL A 368 -4.50 -6.51 16.05
N ALA A 369 -5.21 -5.38 15.90
CA ALA A 369 -6.21 -4.96 16.88
C ALA A 369 -7.31 -6.02 17.03
N ALA A 370 -7.92 -6.49 15.94
CA ALA A 370 -8.98 -7.51 15.98
C ALA A 370 -8.50 -8.84 16.60
N ALA A 371 -7.27 -9.27 16.28
CA ALA A 371 -6.65 -10.44 16.91
C ALA A 371 -6.47 -10.24 18.42
N PHE A 372 -6.08 -9.04 18.85
CA PHE A 372 -5.97 -8.70 20.27
C PHE A 372 -7.34 -8.71 20.97
N LEU A 373 -8.38 -8.13 20.35
CA LEU A 373 -9.75 -8.16 20.88
C LEU A 373 -10.20 -9.60 21.17
N GLN A 374 -9.93 -10.52 20.24
CA GLN A 374 -10.27 -11.93 20.40
C GLN A 374 -9.41 -12.60 21.49
N LYS A 375 -8.08 -12.42 21.46
CA LYS A 375 -7.14 -13.04 22.41
C LYS A 375 -7.37 -12.57 23.84
N ALA A 376 -7.71 -11.30 24.04
CA ALA A 376 -7.95 -10.70 25.36
C ALA A 376 -9.43 -10.80 25.82
N ASP A 377 -10.28 -11.49 25.04
CA ASP A 377 -11.72 -11.67 25.25
C ASP A 377 -12.48 -10.35 25.48
N TYR A 378 -12.21 -9.35 24.65
CA TYR A 378 -12.91 -8.06 24.74
C TYR A 378 -14.38 -8.20 24.37
N TYR A 379 -14.70 -9.11 23.44
CA TYR A 379 -16.08 -9.43 23.10
C TYR A 379 -16.88 -9.95 24.29
N GLY A 380 -16.35 -10.93 25.03
CA GLY A 380 -16.99 -11.49 26.22
C GLY A 380 -17.15 -10.46 27.32
N LYS A 381 -16.08 -9.73 27.64
CA LYS A 381 -16.06 -8.69 28.69
C LYS A 381 -16.95 -7.49 28.40
N ALA A 382 -17.15 -7.13 27.13
CA ALA A 382 -18.07 -6.08 26.72
C ALA A 382 -19.50 -6.60 26.45
N HIS A 383 -19.74 -7.90 26.58
CA HIS A 383 -20.97 -8.57 26.17
C HIS A 383 -21.39 -8.28 24.73
N TRP A 384 -20.40 -8.10 23.85
CA TRP A 384 -20.63 -7.76 22.45
C TRP A 384 -20.54 -9.00 21.55
N LYS A 385 -21.69 -9.41 21.01
CA LYS A 385 -21.81 -10.57 20.13
C LYS A 385 -21.46 -10.29 18.66
N MET A 386 -21.37 -9.01 18.28
CA MET A 386 -21.07 -8.59 16.91
C MET A 386 -22.04 -9.21 15.87
N GLU A 387 -23.34 -9.21 16.14
CA GLU A 387 -24.33 -9.91 15.29
C GLU A 387 -24.55 -9.20 13.93
N PHE A 388 -24.49 -7.86 13.91
CA PHE A 388 -24.71 -7.09 12.69
C PHE A 388 -23.42 -7.00 11.87
N PHE A 389 -22.33 -6.53 12.48
CA PHE A 389 -21.03 -6.48 11.80
C PHE A 389 -20.48 -7.88 11.48
N GLY A 390 -20.81 -8.91 12.25
CA GLY A 390 -20.36 -10.28 11.99
C GLY A 390 -21.09 -11.00 10.85
N SER A 391 -22.13 -10.39 10.26
CA SER A 391 -22.96 -11.01 9.22
C SER A 391 -22.82 -10.31 7.88
N GLU A 392 -22.30 -10.99 6.86
CA GLU A 392 -22.23 -10.48 5.49
C GLU A 392 -23.62 -10.15 4.92
N LYS A 393 -24.66 -10.87 5.36
CA LYS A 393 -26.04 -10.58 4.98
C LYS A 393 -26.56 -9.27 5.56
N ALA A 394 -26.18 -8.95 6.81
CA ALA A 394 -26.65 -7.76 7.49
C ALA A 394 -25.83 -6.52 7.13
N PHE A 395 -24.51 -6.69 6.97
CA PHE A 395 -23.58 -5.65 6.58
C PHE A 395 -22.64 -6.18 5.48
N PRO A 396 -22.99 -6.01 4.19
CA PRO A 396 -22.17 -6.55 3.11
C PRO A 396 -20.88 -5.76 2.92
N VAL A 397 -19.75 -6.47 2.84
CA VAL A 397 -18.43 -5.90 2.50
C VAL A 397 -17.82 -6.52 1.24
N GLU A 398 -18.34 -7.67 0.79
CA GLU A 398 -17.93 -8.34 -0.45
C GLU A 398 -18.60 -7.70 -1.68
N THR A 399 -18.33 -6.41 -1.88
CA THR A 399 -18.98 -5.57 -2.90
C THR A 399 -18.09 -5.23 -4.10
N TYR A 400 -16.85 -5.73 -4.11
CA TYR A 400 -15.84 -5.42 -5.11
C TYR A 400 -15.62 -6.57 -6.09
N SER A 401 -15.10 -6.27 -7.27
CA SER A 401 -14.57 -7.29 -8.17
C SER A 401 -13.30 -7.91 -7.59
N ALA A 402 -13.30 -9.24 -7.47
CA ALA A 402 -12.18 -10.00 -6.95
C ALA A 402 -10.97 -9.94 -7.92
N PRO A 403 -9.78 -9.52 -7.47
CA PRO A 403 -8.58 -9.54 -8.30
C PRO A 403 -8.13 -10.99 -8.49
N LYS A 404 -8.00 -11.41 -9.75
CA LYS A 404 -7.64 -12.77 -10.16
C LYS A 404 -6.34 -12.81 -10.94
N MET A 405 -6.05 -11.75 -11.68
CA MET A 405 -4.89 -11.71 -12.57
C MET A 405 -4.37 -10.29 -12.78
N VAL A 406 -3.07 -10.18 -13.05
CA VAL A 406 -2.39 -8.90 -13.29
C VAL A 406 -1.61 -9.00 -14.59
N GLY A 407 -1.64 -7.95 -15.42
CA GLY A 407 -0.81 -7.89 -16.62
C GLY A 407 0.69 -7.92 -16.27
N SER A 408 1.49 -8.72 -16.99
CA SER A 408 2.92 -8.80 -16.68
C SER A 408 3.63 -7.45 -16.85
N ALA A 409 4.21 -6.97 -15.76
CA ALA A 409 5.15 -5.86 -15.77
C ALA A 409 6.57 -6.42 -15.91
N VAL A 410 7.20 -6.16 -17.06
CA VAL A 410 8.60 -6.54 -17.32
C VAL A 410 9.38 -5.27 -17.59
N ALA A 411 10.45 -5.06 -16.83
CA ALA A 411 11.47 -4.05 -17.12
C ALA A 411 12.68 -4.76 -17.76
N ALA A 412 13.13 -4.34 -18.94
CA ALA A 412 14.48 -4.67 -19.35
C ALA A 412 15.43 -3.65 -18.76
N ILE A 413 16.32 -4.13 -17.91
CA ILE A 413 17.37 -3.31 -17.34
C ILE A 413 18.68 -3.88 -17.80
N TRP A 414 19.31 -3.14 -18.69
CA TRP A 414 20.64 -3.44 -19.17
C TRP A 414 21.65 -2.95 -18.15
N LYS A 415 22.28 -3.88 -17.46
CA LYS A 415 23.50 -3.64 -16.71
C LYS A 415 24.54 -4.59 -17.30
N GLY A 416 25.37 -4.08 -18.22
CA GLY A 416 26.14 -4.94 -19.13
C GLY A 416 25.24 -5.64 -20.17
N ASN A 417 25.45 -6.95 -20.40
CA ASN A 417 24.79 -7.72 -21.47
C ASN A 417 23.76 -8.77 -20.97
N ARG A 418 23.08 -8.54 -19.85
CA ARG A 418 22.15 -9.52 -19.23
C ARG A 418 20.80 -8.92 -18.85
N LEU A 419 19.76 -9.69 -19.15
CA LEU A 419 18.35 -9.42 -18.93
C LEU A 419 17.89 -10.02 -17.59
N MET A 420 17.00 -9.32 -16.88
CA MET A 420 16.49 -9.76 -15.57
C MET A 420 15.07 -10.32 -15.67
N THR A 421 14.82 -11.33 -14.86
CA THR A 421 13.56 -12.09 -14.78
C THR A 421 12.53 -11.43 -13.86
N PRO A 422 11.25 -11.83 -13.96
CA PRO A 422 10.18 -11.30 -13.12
C PRO A 422 10.46 -11.49 -11.62
N ILE A 423 9.84 -10.62 -10.84
CA ILE A 423 9.94 -10.59 -9.38
C ILE A 423 8.58 -11.04 -8.81
N GLY A 424 8.60 -12.07 -7.97
CA GLY A 424 7.44 -12.53 -7.20
C GLY A 424 7.32 -11.80 -5.87
N GLY A 425 6.31 -12.11 -5.07
CA GLY A 425 6.11 -11.42 -3.79
C GLY A 425 4.65 -11.26 -3.41
N GLY A 426 4.41 -10.59 -2.30
CA GLY A 426 3.09 -10.48 -1.72
C GLY A 426 2.96 -9.65 -0.46
N VAL A 427 1.84 -9.85 0.21
CA VAL A 427 1.60 -9.46 1.60
C VAL A 427 1.46 -10.74 2.40
N HIS A 428 2.05 -10.80 3.60
CA HIS A 428 1.99 -11.93 4.51
C HIS A 428 1.85 -11.43 5.94
N ILE A 429 0.75 -11.76 6.59
CA ILE A 429 0.40 -11.24 7.91
C ILE A 429 -0.02 -12.42 8.78
N GLU A 430 0.66 -12.60 9.90
CA GLU A 430 0.29 -13.54 10.96
C GLU A 430 -0.06 -12.73 12.23
N PRO A 431 -1.31 -12.26 12.41
CA PRO A 431 -1.63 -11.31 13.49
C PRO A 431 -1.34 -11.83 14.89
N ALA A 432 -1.43 -13.14 15.10
CA ALA A 432 -1.13 -13.77 16.38
C ALA A 432 0.35 -13.63 16.79
N GLU A 433 1.27 -13.53 15.81
CA GLU A 433 2.70 -13.37 16.06
C GLU A 433 3.01 -12.03 16.74
N ALA A 434 2.28 -10.95 16.39
CA ALA A 434 2.41 -9.65 17.08
C ALA A 434 2.01 -9.71 18.57
N LEU A 435 1.30 -10.77 18.97
CA LEU A 435 0.74 -10.92 20.30
C LEU A 435 1.48 -11.97 21.13
N THR A 436 2.55 -12.58 20.63
CA THR A 436 3.40 -13.50 21.41
C THR A 436 4.15 -12.73 22.49
N GLU A 437 4.44 -13.38 23.62
CA GLU A 437 5.05 -12.71 24.77
C GLU A 437 6.38 -12.03 24.42
N GLU A 438 7.14 -12.60 23.48
CA GLU A 438 8.43 -12.09 23.00
C GLU A 438 8.30 -10.80 22.15
N ASN A 439 7.13 -10.57 21.54
CA ASN A 439 6.85 -9.41 20.70
C ASN A 439 6.08 -8.30 21.44
N LEU A 440 5.54 -8.60 22.63
CA LEU A 440 4.86 -7.60 23.44
C LEU A 440 5.84 -6.60 24.07
N LEU A 441 5.53 -5.32 23.92
CA LEU A 441 6.24 -4.23 24.57
C LEU A 441 5.64 -3.99 25.97
N PRO A 442 6.46 -3.80 27.02
CA PRO A 442 5.95 -3.48 28.34
C PRO A 442 5.41 -2.04 28.41
N ASP A 443 4.39 -1.81 29.24
CA ASP A 443 3.90 -0.47 29.63
C ASP A 443 4.55 -0.03 30.95
N GLU A 444 5.89 -0.01 31.02
CA GLU A 444 6.65 0.24 32.25
C GLU A 444 6.31 1.57 32.95
N LYS A 445 5.75 2.54 32.21
CA LYS A 445 5.38 3.86 32.72
C LYS A 445 3.88 4.02 32.95
N GLY A 446 3.08 2.97 32.75
CA GLY A 446 1.62 3.00 32.89
C GLY A 446 0.92 4.02 31.99
N HIS A 447 1.56 4.44 30.89
CA HIS A 447 1.04 5.51 30.04
C HIS A 447 -0.25 5.07 29.32
N VAL A 448 -0.33 3.81 28.92
CA VAL A 448 -1.50 3.29 28.20
C VAL A 448 -2.68 3.16 29.16
N ALA A 449 -2.44 2.67 30.38
CA ALA A 449 -3.45 2.58 31.43
C ALA A 449 -3.97 3.97 31.88
N ALA A 450 -3.07 4.95 32.03
CA ALA A 450 -3.43 6.32 32.37
C ALA A 450 -4.32 6.96 31.29
N LEU A 451 -3.94 6.80 30.01
CA LEU A 451 -4.69 7.36 28.89
C LEU A 451 -6.13 6.79 28.80
N ARG A 452 -6.29 5.49 29.06
CA ARG A 452 -7.63 4.86 29.15
C ARG A 452 -8.46 5.49 30.27
N SER A 453 -7.85 5.69 31.44
CA SER A 453 -8.51 6.18 32.65
C SER A 453 -8.95 7.65 32.52
N GLU A 454 -8.16 8.49 31.85
CA GLU A 454 -8.51 9.89 31.55
C GLU A 454 -9.68 10.00 30.57
N THR A 455 -9.86 8.98 29.73
CA THR A 455 -10.92 8.94 28.71
C THR A 455 -12.24 8.49 29.36
N GLN A 456 -12.98 9.44 29.95
CA GLN A 456 -14.30 9.19 30.54
C GLN A 456 -15.39 8.96 29.48
N LEU A 457 -16.19 7.88 29.65
CA LEU A 457 -17.36 7.59 28.82
C LEU A 457 -18.62 8.25 29.40
N LYS A 458 -18.79 9.55 29.14
CA LYS A 458 -20.04 10.29 29.41
C LYS A 458 -20.58 10.86 28.11
N LEU A 459 -21.13 9.99 27.27
CA LEU A 459 -21.62 10.35 25.94
C LEU A 459 -23.15 10.38 25.89
N PRO A 460 -23.75 11.36 25.18
CA PRO A 460 -25.18 11.34 24.89
C PRO A 460 -25.62 10.06 24.17
N GLN A 461 -26.90 9.72 24.28
CA GLN A 461 -27.49 8.61 23.52
C GLN A 461 -27.31 8.84 22.00
N GLY A 462 -26.94 7.79 21.28
CA GLY A 462 -26.67 7.85 19.84
C GLY A 462 -25.30 8.41 19.45
N ARG A 463 -24.53 9.00 20.39
CA ARG A 463 -23.14 9.42 20.12
C ARG A 463 -22.20 8.21 20.27
N TRP A 464 -21.43 7.94 19.22
CA TRP A 464 -20.54 6.77 19.13
C TRP A 464 -19.05 7.15 18.98
N TRP A 465 -18.74 8.43 18.84
CA TRP A 465 -17.35 8.94 18.79
C TRP A 465 -17.19 10.29 19.51
N TRP A 466 -15.96 10.59 19.95
CA TRP A 466 -15.58 11.82 20.65
C TRP A 466 -14.05 12.07 20.56
N ASP A 467 -13.60 13.26 20.94
CA ASP A 467 -12.18 13.65 20.91
C ASP A 467 -11.48 13.63 22.28
#